data_AF-A0A924DUC9-F1
#
_entry.id   AF-A0A924DUC9-F1
#
_cell.length_a   1.000
_cell.length_b   1.000
_cell.length_c   1.000
_cell.angle_alpha   90.00
_cell.angle_beta   90.00
_cell.angle_gamma   90.00
#
_symmetry.space_group_name_H-M   'P 1'
#
loop_
_entity.id
_entity.type
_entity.pdbx_description
1 polymer ?
#
loop_
_entity_poly.entity_id
_entity_poly.type
_entity_poly.pdbx_seq_one_letter_code
_entity_poly.pdbx_strand_id
1 'polypeptide(L)'
;MKLSRKSPLFILIALSMTAHASAQYEQFPNQIDRQITEGKIAAAEVETNKSVDEKQALAIKLINVVGSFANDRFSSESDKENAEFAYSGFIARFEGIHEDREALERKEIIADNKTLASYSQRLDRLIADISKFLK
;
A
#
# COMPACT_ATOMS: atom_id res chain seq x y z
N MET A 1 -45.75 -41.22 -71.64
CA MET A 1 -44.38 -40.88 -71.15
C MET A 1 -43.57 -40.21 -72.25
N LYS A 2 -43.10 -38.98 -71.98
CA LYS A 2 -42.06 -38.15 -72.65
C LYS A 2 -42.44 -36.68 -72.37
N LEU A 3 -41.92 -36.09 -71.30
CA LEU A 3 -40.67 -35.33 -71.15
C LEU A 3 -40.75 -33.89 -71.67
N SER A 4 -40.20 -32.99 -70.83
CA SER A 4 -39.48 -31.74 -71.19
C SER A 4 -40.35 -30.47 -71.21
N ARG A 5 -39.96 -29.30 -70.67
CA ARG A 5 -38.78 -28.79 -69.95
C ARG A 5 -39.03 -27.27 -69.70
N LYS A 6 -38.22 -26.67 -68.81
CA LYS A 6 -37.88 -25.22 -68.68
C LYS A 6 -38.95 -24.35 -68.02
N SER A 7 -38.67 -23.37 -67.16
CA SER A 7 -37.46 -22.87 -66.48
C SER A 7 -37.97 -21.87 -65.41
N PRO A 8 -37.15 -21.51 -64.41
CA PRO A 8 -37.58 -20.76 -63.23
C PRO A 8 -37.53 -19.25 -63.44
N LEU A 9 -38.33 -18.49 -62.68
CA LEU A 9 -38.08 -17.07 -62.45
C LEU A 9 -37.75 -16.84 -60.97
N PHE A 10 -36.50 -16.42 -60.74
CA PHE A 10 -36.04 -15.64 -59.60
C PHE A 10 -36.89 -14.34 -59.51
N ILE A 11 -37.04 -13.63 -58.39
CA ILE A 11 -36.07 -12.88 -57.58
C ILE A 11 -36.82 -12.43 -56.31
N LEU A 12 -36.08 -12.13 -55.22
CA LEU A 12 -36.27 -11.03 -54.22
C LEU A 12 -36.04 -11.58 -52.79
N ILE A 13 -35.27 -11.01 -51.86
CA ILE A 13 -34.39 -9.83 -51.78
C ILE A 13 -33.34 -10.19 -50.71
N ALA A 14 -32.16 -9.60 -50.88
CA ALA A 14 -31.00 -9.61 -49.99
C ALA A 14 -31.30 -9.30 -48.51
N LEU A 15 -30.49 -9.86 -47.62
CA LEU A 15 -29.79 -9.05 -46.62
C LEU A 15 -28.40 -9.66 -46.41
N SER A 16 -27.40 -8.86 -46.76
CA SER A 16 -25.98 -9.10 -46.56
C SER A 16 -25.62 -9.25 -45.09
N MET A 17 -24.91 -10.32 -44.73
CA MET A 17 -23.96 -10.30 -43.62
C MET A 17 -22.63 -10.85 -44.10
N THR A 18 -21.71 -9.96 -44.42
CA THR A 18 -20.28 -10.23 -44.44
C THR A 18 -19.81 -10.43 -43.00
N ALA A 19 -19.80 -11.68 -42.53
CA ALA A 19 -19.04 -12.03 -41.33
C ALA A 19 -17.75 -12.72 -41.79
N HIS A 20 -16.66 -11.98 -41.64
CA HIS A 20 -15.30 -12.44 -41.83
C HIS A 20 -15.07 -13.78 -41.12
N ALA A 21 -14.66 -14.79 -41.87
CA ALA A 21 -13.85 -15.86 -41.33
C ALA A 21 -12.45 -15.30 -41.06
N SER A 22 -12.30 -14.51 -39.99
CA SER A 22 -11.01 -14.20 -39.38
C SER A 22 -10.86 -15.12 -38.18
N ALA A 23 -10.00 -16.12 -38.37
CA ALA A 23 -9.50 -16.98 -37.33
C ALA A 23 -8.88 -16.16 -36.19
N GLN A 24 -9.12 -16.64 -34.96
CA GLN A 24 -8.18 -16.65 -33.84
C GLN A 24 -7.37 -15.37 -33.59
N TYR A 25 -7.80 -14.54 -32.64
CA TYR A 25 -6.96 -13.96 -31.57
C TYR A 25 -7.79 -12.93 -30.78
N GLU A 26 -8.74 -13.41 -29.97
CA GLU A 26 -9.27 -12.61 -28.85
C GLU A 26 -9.27 -13.48 -27.60
N GLN A 27 -8.08 -13.68 -27.03
CA GLN A 27 -7.99 -14.25 -25.69
C GLN A 27 -6.67 -13.80 -25.05
N PHE A 28 -6.80 -13.10 -23.91
CA PHE A 28 -5.78 -12.86 -22.87
C PHE A 28 -4.89 -11.57 -22.81
N PRO A 29 -5.17 -10.40 -23.41
CA PRO A 29 -4.43 -9.20 -23.01
C PRO A 29 -4.83 -8.67 -21.61
N ASN A 30 -6.12 -8.71 -21.25
CA ASN A 30 -6.60 -8.09 -19.99
C ASN A 30 -6.32 -8.88 -18.70
N GLN A 31 -6.07 -10.19 -18.77
CA GLN A 31 -5.81 -11.00 -17.57
C GLN A 31 -4.35 -10.93 -17.14
N ILE A 32 -3.41 -10.90 -18.09
CA ILE A 32 -1.98 -10.81 -17.80
C ILE A 32 -1.63 -9.42 -17.27
N ASP A 33 -2.12 -8.35 -17.90
CA ASP A 33 -1.89 -6.98 -17.42
C ASP A 33 -2.49 -6.75 -16.03
N ARG A 34 -3.65 -7.35 -15.75
CA ARG A 34 -4.27 -7.31 -14.42
C ARG A 34 -3.45 -8.08 -13.39
N GLN A 35 -3.00 -9.30 -13.69
CA GLN A 35 -2.14 -10.09 -12.80
C GLN A 35 -0.78 -9.43 -12.55
N ILE A 36 -0.19 -8.79 -13.56
CA ILE A 36 1.05 -8.00 -13.43
C ILE A 36 0.81 -6.78 -12.54
N THR A 37 -0.32 -6.10 -12.71
CA THR A 37 -0.68 -4.93 -11.90
C THR A 37 -0.97 -5.33 -10.45
N GLU A 38 -1.74 -6.40 -10.22
CA GLU A 38 -2.03 -6.96 -8.90
C GLU A 38 -0.74 -7.47 -8.21
N GLY A 39 0.17 -8.12 -8.94
CA GLY A 39 1.47 -8.55 -8.43
C GLY A 39 2.42 -7.39 -8.08
N LYS A 40 2.42 -6.31 -8.87
CA LYS A 40 3.19 -5.08 -8.57
C LYS A 40 2.64 -4.36 -7.34
N ILE A 41 1.32 -4.33 -7.17
CA ILE A 41 0.67 -3.75 -5.98
C ILE A 41 1.01 -4.57 -4.73
N ALA A 42 0.90 -5.90 -4.80
CA ALA A 42 1.26 -6.77 -3.69
C ALA A 42 2.74 -6.66 -3.29
N ALA A 43 3.65 -6.54 -4.26
CA ALA A 43 5.07 -6.33 -3.98
C ALA A 43 5.35 -4.98 -3.30
N ALA A 44 4.70 -3.90 -3.76
CA ALA A 44 4.84 -2.57 -3.15
C ALA A 44 4.26 -2.52 -1.72
N GLU A 45 3.17 -3.24 -1.45
CA GLU A 45 2.61 -3.39 -0.11
C GLU A 45 3.58 -4.11 0.83
N VAL A 46 4.20 -5.20 0.37
CA VAL A 46 5.19 -5.95 1.16
C VAL A 46 6.42 -5.08 1.47
N GLU A 47 6.94 -4.33 0.49
CA GLU A 47 8.08 -3.43 0.68
C GLU A 47 7.74 -2.29 1.66
N THR A 48 6.54 -1.71 1.54
CA THR A 48 6.08 -0.63 2.43
C THR A 48 5.93 -1.13 3.87
N ASN A 49 5.37 -2.32 4.07
CA ASN A 49 5.26 -2.92 5.40
C ASN A 49 6.64 -3.14 6.03
N LYS A 50 7.59 -3.73 5.29
CA LYS A 50 8.96 -3.91 5.78
C LYS A 50 9.62 -2.58 6.18
N SER A 51 9.43 -1.53 5.38
CA SER A 51 9.94 -0.20 5.69
C SER A 51 9.32 0.39 6.96
N VAL A 52 8.02 0.17 7.20
CA VAL A 52 7.34 0.59 8.42
C VAL A 52 7.91 -0.14 9.64
N ASP A 53 8.10 -1.46 9.55
CA ASP A 53 8.63 -2.28 10.64
C ASP A 53 10.06 -1.85 11.02
N GLU A 54 10.91 -1.60 10.02
CA GLU A 54 12.28 -1.09 10.22
C GLU A 54 12.28 0.28 10.93
N LYS A 55 11.37 1.17 10.53
CA LYS A 55 11.22 2.50 11.15
C LYS A 55 10.68 2.41 12.58
N GLN A 56 9.73 1.51 12.86
CA GLN A 56 9.27 1.28 14.23
C GLN A 56 10.41 0.80 15.12
N ALA A 57 11.21 -0.17 14.66
CA ALA A 57 12.36 -0.67 15.40
C ALA A 57 13.40 0.43 15.67
N LEU A 58 13.63 1.33 14.71
CA LEU A 58 14.52 2.48 14.89
C LEU A 58 13.95 3.49 15.90
N ALA A 59 12.67 3.83 15.80
CA ALA A 59 12.01 4.74 16.75
C ALA A 59 12.10 4.22 18.18
N ILE A 60 11.83 2.93 18.43
CA ILE A 60 11.96 2.29 19.74
C ILE A 60 13.39 2.43 20.27
N LYS A 61 14.40 2.12 19.44
CA LYS A 61 15.81 2.25 19.84
C LYS A 61 16.15 3.68 20.27
N LEU A 62 15.70 4.67 19.50
CA LEU A 62 15.96 6.08 19.80
C LEU A 62 15.23 6.56 21.06
N ILE A 63 13.98 6.13 21.27
CA ILE A 63 13.22 6.39 22.50
C ILE A 63 13.96 5.82 23.71
N ASN A 64 14.49 4.60 23.61
CA ASN A 64 15.26 3.99 24.69
C ASN A 64 16.56 4.75 24.99
N VAL A 65 17.19 5.35 23.97
CA VAL A 65 18.35 6.25 24.18
C VAL A 65 17.92 7.51 24.94
N VAL A 66 16.82 8.15 24.55
CA VAL A 66 16.28 9.32 25.29
C VAL A 66 15.92 8.94 26.73
N GLY A 67 15.30 7.77 26.95
CA GLY A 67 14.98 7.29 28.29
C GLY A 67 16.22 6.98 29.12
N SER A 68 17.28 6.47 28.51
CA SER A 68 18.57 6.30 29.19
C SER A 68 19.16 7.64 29.57
N PHE A 69 19.13 8.62 28.65
CA PHE A 69 19.55 9.99 28.92
C PHE A 69 18.77 10.60 30.09
N ALA A 70 17.44 10.43 30.15
CA ALA A 70 16.61 10.90 31.26
C ALA A 70 16.97 10.26 32.63
N ASN A 71 17.56 9.06 32.63
CA ASN A 71 18.02 8.37 33.83
C ASN A 71 19.50 8.66 34.17
N ASP A 72 20.21 9.41 33.32
CA ASP A 72 21.63 9.75 33.55
C ASP A 72 21.78 10.79 34.66
N ARG A 73 23.01 10.90 35.20
CA ARG A 73 23.34 11.95 36.16
C ARG A 73 23.48 13.29 35.45
N PHE A 74 22.44 14.11 35.55
CA PHE A 74 22.46 15.49 35.08
C PHE A 74 23.18 16.43 36.05
N SER A 75 23.84 17.44 35.48
CA SER A 75 24.41 18.56 36.24
C SER A 75 23.35 19.58 36.70
N SER A 76 22.14 19.53 36.14
CA SER A 76 21.03 20.40 36.52
C SER A 76 19.70 19.64 36.56
N GLU A 77 18.80 20.02 37.48
CA GLU A 77 17.45 19.45 37.55
C GLU A 77 16.62 19.84 36.31
N SER A 78 16.86 21.03 35.76
CA SER A 78 16.17 21.51 34.55
C SER A 78 16.46 20.64 33.32
N ASP A 79 17.70 20.15 33.16
CA ASP A 79 18.06 19.29 32.03
C ASP A 79 17.41 17.92 32.17
N LYS A 80 17.33 17.41 33.41
CA LYS A 80 16.67 16.16 33.75
C LYS A 80 15.16 16.23 33.47
N GLU A 81 14.48 17.26 33.97
CA GLU A 81 13.06 17.48 33.74
C GLU A 81 12.75 17.60 32.24
N ASN A 82 13.62 18.28 31.47
CA ASN A 82 13.47 18.39 30.02
C ASN A 82 13.63 17.03 29.33
N ALA A 83 14.58 16.20 29.75
CA ALA A 83 14.78 14.85 29.22
C ALA A 83 13.61 13.90 29.54
N GLU A 84 13.10 13.93 30.78
CA GLU A 84 11.92 13.15 31.20
C GLU A 84 10.65 13.59 30.45
N PHE A 85 10.46 14.90 30.27
CA PHE A 85 9.34 15.45 29.49
C PHE A 85 9.42 15.02 28.03
N ALA A 86 10.58 15.14 27.40
CA ALA A 86 10.79 14.72 26.03
C ALA A 86 10.57 13.21 25.86
N TYR A 87 11.12 12.39 26.76
CA TYR A 87 10.94 10.93 26.77
C TYR A 87 9.46 10.54 26.80
N SER A 88 8.71 11.10 27.75
CA SER A 88 7.27 10.85 27.90
C SER A 88 6.49 11.28 26.65
N GLY A 89 6.84 12.44 26.07
CA GLY A 89 6.23 12.94 24.85
C GLY A 89 6.50 12.05 23.62
N PHE A 90 7.71 11.50 23.49
CA PHE A 90 8.05 10.59 22.40
C PHE A 90 7.36 9.23 22.53
N ILE A 91 7.22 8.70 23.75
CA ILE A 91 6.45 7.49 24.02
C ILE A 91 4.99 7.68 23.59
N ALA A 92 4.32 8.72 24.08
CA ALA A 92 2.91 8.95 23.77
C ALA A 92 2.66 9.09 22.26
N ARG A 93 3.56 9.75 21.55
CA ARG A 93 3.51 9.85 20.08
C ARG A 93 3.73 8.51 19.40
N PHE A 94 4.65 7.69 19.90
CA PHE A 94 4.92 6.36 19.36
C PHE A 94 3.72 5.43 19.59
N GLU A 95 3.16 5.39 20.80
CA GLU A 95 1.98 4.60 21.15
C GLU A 95 0.79 4.97 20.25
N GLY A 96 0.51 6.27 20.06
CA GLY A 96 -0.56 6.69 19.14
C GLY A 96 -0.32 6.30 17.67
N ILE A 97 0.92 6.10 17.24
CA ILE A 97 1.22 5.55 15.89
C ILE A 97 1.05 4.02 15.90
N HIS A 98 1.38 3.36 17.01
CA HIS A 98 1.30 1.91 17.17
C HIS A 98 -0.14 1.42 17.29
N GLU A 99 -0.99 2.05 18.10
CA GLU A 99 -2.40 1.71 18.26
C GLU A 99 -3.15 1.76 16.92
N ASP A 100 -2.90 2.82 16.17
CA ASP A 100 -3.40 3.02 14.82
C ASP A 100 -2.95 1.85 13.89
N ARG A 101 -1.68 1.40 14.00
CA ARG A 101 -1.15 0.25 13.24
C ARG A 101 -1.80 -1.07 13.66
N GLU A 102 -1.99 -1.30 14.95
CA GLU A 102 -2.68 -2.50 15.44
C GLU A 102 -4.14 -2.53 14.98
N ALA A 103 -4.83 -1.38 14.92
CA ALA A 103 -6.18 -1.28 14.41
C ALA A 103 -6.27 -1.71 12.93
N LEU A 104 -5.24 -1.45 12.12
CA LEU A 104 -5.14 -2.02 10.77
C LEU A 104 -5.01 -3.54 10.78
N GLU A 105 -4.18 -4.09 11.67
CA GLU A 105 -3.96 -5.54 11.77
C GLU A 105 -5.22 -6.28 12.24
N ARG A 106 -5.96 -5.66 13.17
CA ARG A 106 -7.29 -6.11 13.62
C ARG A 106 -8.38 -5.92 12.56
N LYS A 107 -8.06 -5.33 11.40
CA LYS A 107 -8.99 -5.02 10.30
C LYS A 107 -10.14 -4.10 10.72
N GLU A 108 -9.92 -3.30 11.76
CA GLU A 108 -10.84 -2.24 12.21
C GLU A 108 -10.81 -1.05 11.24
N ILE A 109 -9.69 -0.88 10.53
CA ILE A 109 -9.48 0.12 9.49
C ILE A 109 -9.23 -0.59 8.15
N ILE A 110 -9.85 -0.11 7.07
CA ILE A 110 -9.59 -0.62 5.72
C ILE A 110 -8.20 -0.13 5.31
N ALA A 111 -7.24 -1.06 5.22
CA ALA A 111 -5.88 -0.75 4.80
C ALA A 111 -5.88 -0.34 3.31
N ASP A 112 -5.64 0.94 3.05
CA ASP A 112 -5.21 1.42 1.73
C ASP A 112 -3.74 1.84 1.77
N ASN A 113 -3.10 1.92 0.60
CA ASN A 113 -1.70 2.34 0.51
C ASN A 113 -1.46 3.74 1.09
N LYS A 114 -2.47 4.61 1.14
CA LYS A 114 -2.37 5.95 1.75
C LYS A 114 -2.25 5.88 3.26
N THR A 115 -2.97 4.96 3.87
CA THR A 115 -2.97 4.73 5.31
C THR A 115 -1.60 4.21 5.74
N LEU A 116 -1.04 3.20 5.06
CA LEU A 116 0.34 2.73 5.29
C LEU A 116 1.41 3.82 5.06
N ALA A 117 1.28 4.60 3.99
CA ALA A 117 2.18 5.72 3.73
C ALA A 117 2.12 6.80 4.84
N SER A 118 0.93 7.06 5.40
CA SER A 118 0.75 7.98 6.52
C SER A 118 1.48 7.50 7.78
N TYR A 119 1.42 6.21 8.11
CA TYR A 119 2.21 5.64 9.21
C TYR A 119 3.70 5.84 9.00
N SER A 120 4.18 5.48 7.82
CA SER A 120 5.59 5.60 7.45
C SER A 120 6.08 7.04 7.63
N GLN A 121 5.31 8.04 7.17
CA GLN A 121 5.63 9.45 7.35
C GLN A 121 5.59 9.92 8.82
N ARG A 122 4.64 9.43 9.62
CA ARG A 122 4.55 9.76 11.05
C ARG A 122 5.77 9.21 11.80
N LEU A 123 6.22 8.00 11.47
CA LEU A 123 7.45 7.43 12.00
C LEU A 123 8.69 8.22 11.57
N ASP A 124 8.78 8.62 10.30
CA ASP A 124 9.90 9.46 9.83
C ASP A 124 10.00 10.79 10.60
N ARG A 125 8.86 11.45 10.83
CA ARG A 125 8.80 12.68 11.64
C ARG A 125 9.21 12.43 13.09
N LEU A 126 8.71 11.35 13.70
CA LEU A 126 9.08 10.98 15.06
C LEU A 126 10.60 10.74 15.18
N ILE A 127 11.18 9.97 14.26
CA ILE A 127 12.62 9.68 14.21
C ILE A 127 13.42 10.97 14.04
N ALA A 128 12.99 11.88 13.15
CA ALA A 128 13.65 13.16 12.93
C ALA A 128 13.61 14.05 14.18
N ASP A 129 12.47 14.11 14.87
CA ASP A 129 12.31 14.89 16.10
C ASP A 129 13.18 14.34 17.23
N ILE A 130 13.21 13.02 17.44
CA ILE A 130 14.07 12.39 18.44
C ILE A 130 15.55 12.63 18.11
N SER A 131 15.92 12.48 16.83
CA SER A 131 17.29 12.71 16.38
C SER A 131 17.72 14.17 16.53
N LYS A 132 16.78 15.12 16.45
CA LYS A 132 17.04 16.53 16.72
C LYS A 132 17.20 16.80 18.21
N PHE A 133 16.43 16.13 19.07
CA PHE A 133 16.54 16.25 20.52
C PHE A 133 17.87 15.68 21.05
N LEU A 134 18.34 14.56 20.49
CA LEU A 134 19.59 13.91 20.88
C LEU A 134 20.87 14.63 20.42
N LYS A 135 20.74 15.70 19.61
CA LYS A 135 21.86 16.50 19.10
C LYS A 135 22.02 17.77 19.91
#